data_AF-A0A0B1SKG1-F1
#
_entry.id   AF-A0A0B1SKG1-F1
#
_cell.length_a   1.000
_cell.length_b   1.000
_cell.length_c   1.000
_cell.angle_alpha   90.00
_cell.angle_beta   90.00
_cell.angle_gamma   90.00
#
_symmetry.space_group_name_H-M   'P 1'
#
loop_
_entity.id
_entity.type
_entity.pdbx_description
1 polymer ?
#
loop_
_entity_poly.entity_id
_entity_poly.type
_entity_poly.pdbx_seq_one_letter_code
_entity_poly.pdbx_strand_id
1 'polypeptide(L)'
;MVLYGFSEYWYSLDDVLSLGGKYNHTLIAEKSKQFCSQRWSHIQAAVRRKLYPKADEDRLKSQCFKSAWITSILHDGFEVDRKNNKFQSAFTIAGQEVQWALGAMIYHMRYFPLRNSATNFVVNRRPHESSLPSSFTLWLLMLAMLALVAMFAFVTLREDFTSSLRRNRSVWSYMMLNNNPSDSTSMSSFRTVSYA
;
A
#
# COMPACT_ATOMS: atom_id res chain seq x y z
N MET A 1 20.10 -1.38 -29.01
CA MET A 1 19.73 -1.44 -27.58
C MET A 1 20.76 -2.31 -26.86
N VAL A 2 21.05 -2.05 -25.59
CA VAL A 2 21.93 -2.91 -24.76
C VAL A 2 21.06 -4.02 -24.17
N LEU A 3 21.53 -5.26 -24.22
CA LEU A 3 20.85 -6.41 -23.62
C LEU A 3 21.60 -6.82 -22.35
N TYR A 4 20.89 -6.96 -21.24
CA TYR A 4 21.46 -7.38 -19.97
C TYR A 4 21.12 -8.84 -19.67
N GLY A 5 22.13 -9.63 -19.30
CA GLY A 5 21.98 -11.00 -18.84
C GLY A 5 22.24 -11.09 -17.33
N PHE A 6 21.26 -11.59 -16.60
CA PHE A 6 21.35 -11.79 -15.14
C PHE A 6 21.50 -13.27 -14.80
N SER A 7 21.67 -13.56 -13.51
CA SER A 7 21.75 -14.93 -12.99
C SER A 7 22.87 -15.73 -13.67
N GLU A 8 22.57 -16.84 -14.35
CA GLU A 8 23.61 -17.68 -14.95
C GLU A 8 24.44 -16.98 -16.02
N TYR A 9 23.86 -16.01 -16.74
CA TYR A 9 24.64 -15.18 -17.67
C TYR A 9 25.77 -14.42 -16.97
N TRP A 10 25.60 -14.05 -15.70
CA TRP A 10 26.65 -13.46 -14.88
C TRP A 10 27.54 -14.55 -14.27
N TYR A 11 26.97 -15.46 -13.48
CA TYR A 11 27.76 -16.38 -12.66
C TYR A 11 28.66 -17.30 -13.48
N SER A 12 28.18 -17.80 -14.61
CA SER A 12 28.97 -18.69 -15.47
C SER A 12 30.04 -17.96 -16.27
N LEU A 13 30.00 -16.63 -16.34
CA LEU A 13 31.06 -15.81 -16.96
C LEU A 13 32.02 -15.23 -15.91
N ASP A 14 31.55 -14.92 -14.70
CA ASP A 14 32.36 -14.24 -13.68
C ASP A 14 33.03 -15.18 -12.67
N ASP A 15 32.31 -16.14 -12.08
CA ASP A 15 32.76 -16.87 -10.89
C ASP A 15 34.08 -17.64 -11.13
N VAL A 16 34.24 -18.20 -12.33
CA VAL A 16 35.41 -19.01 -12.71
C VAL A 16 36.29 -18.30 -13.74
N LEU A 17 35.69 -17.62 -14.72
CA LEU A 17 36.43 -17.00 -15.83
C LEU A 17 36.78 -15.53 -15.56
N SER A 18 36.10 -14.88 -14.61
CA SER A 18 36.23 -13.45 -14.31
C SER A 18 36.03 -12.55 -15.54
N LEU A 19 35.06 -12.93 -16.37
CA LEU A 19 34.65 -12.26 -17.61
C LEU A 19 33.23 -11.68 -17.51
N GLY A 20 32.75 -11.36 -16.30
CA GLY A 20 31.50 -10.64 -16.11
C GLY A 20 31.53 -9.25 -16.77
N GLY A 21 30.36 -8.72 -17.12
CA GLY A 21 30.24 -7.40 -17.74
C GLY A 21 30.11 -7.46 -19.26
N LYS A 22 30.88 -6.62 -19.97
CA LYS A 22 30.79 -6.53 -21.43
C LYS A 22 31.18 -7.85 -22.09
N TYR A 23 30.25 -8.39 -22.88
CA TYR A 23 30.43 -9.69 -23.50
C TYR A 23 31.45 -9.63 -24.65
N ASN A 24 32.41 -10.57 -24.65
CA ASN A 24 33.35 -10.79 -25.73
C ASN A 24 33.38 -12.28 -26.08
N HIS A 25 32.73 -12.64 -27.18
CA HIS A 25 32.59 -14.02 -27.64
C HIS A 25 33.94 -14.74 -27.75
N THR A 26 34.92 -14.13 -28.41
CA THR A 26 36.24 -14.73 -28.65
C THR A 26 36.97 -15.04 -27.35
N LEU A 27 37.02 -14.09 -26.43
CA LEU A 27 37.70 -14.25 -25.15
C LEU A 27 37.01 -15.29 -24.26
N ILE A 28 35.67 -15.25 -24.22
CA ILE A 28 34.87 -16.20 -23.44
C ILE A 28 35.02 -17.61 -24.00
N ALA A 29 34.94 -17.80 -25.32
CA ALA A 29 35.10 -19.10 -25.97
C ALA A 29 36.49 -19.69 -25.70
N GLU A 30 37.55 -18.88 -25.80
CA GLU A 30 38.92 -19.30 -25.52
C GLU A 30 39.11 -19.73 -24.06
N LYS A 31 38.68 -18.89 -23.11
CA LYS A 31 38.80 -19.16 -21.67
C LYS A 31 37.94 -20.35 -21.22
N SER A 32 36.74 -20.48 -21.78
CA SER A 32 35.87 -21.63 -21.53
C SER A 32 36.52 -22.91 -22.03
N LYS A 33 37.06 -22.91 -23.26
CA LYS A 33 37.79 -24.06 -23.81
C LYS A 33 39.01 -24.42 -22.97
N GLN A 34 39.77 -23.42 -22.52
CA GLN A 34 40.93 -23.62 -21.66
C GLN A 34 40.53 -24.31 -20.34
N PHE A 35 39.47 -23.83 -19.68
CA PHE A 35 38.95 -24.44 -18.46
C PHE A 35 38.43 -25.86 -18.70
N CYS A 36 37.59 -26.06 -19.71
CA CYS A 36 37.02 -27.36 -20.08
C CYS A 36 38.07 -28.42 -20.45
N SER A 37 39.25 -28.01 -20.93
CA SER A 37 40.32 -28.93 -21.32
C SER A 37 41.17 -29.40 -20.13
N GLN A 38 40.95 -28.85 -18.92
CA GLN A 38 41.67 -29.26 -17.73
C GLN A 38 41.15 -30.59 -17.20
N ARG A 39 42.06 -31.43 -16.70
CA ARG A 39 41.68 -32.61 -15.93
C ARG A 39 41.03 -32.16 -14.61
N TRP A 40 39.99 -32.86 -14.19
CA TRP A 40 39.31 -32.58 -12.92
C TRP A 40 40.27 -32.53 -11.71
N SER A 41 41.29 -33.40 -11.69
CA SER A 41 42.33 -33.40 -10.65
C SER A 41 43.12 -32.08 -10.56
N HIS A 42 43.36 -31.40 -11.69
CA HIS A 42 44.02 -30.10 -11.71
C HIS A 42 43.10 -29.00 -11.14
N ILE A 43 41.80 -29.06 -11.48
CA ILE A 43 40.80 -28.13 -10.95
C ILE A 43 40.72 -28.30 -9.42
N GLN A 44 40.65 -29.54 -8.92
CA GLN A 44 40.66 -29.82 -7.48
C GLN A 44 41.94 -29.33 -6.78
N ALA A 45 43.10 -29.44 -7.43
CA ALA A 45 44.35 -28.89 -6.90
C ALA A 45 44.32 -27.35 -6.86
N ALA A 46 43.72 -26.70 -7.86
CA ALA A 46 43.51 -25.25 -7.90
C ALA A 46 42.54 -24.77 -6.81
N VAL A 47 41.48 -25.53 -6.52
CA VAL A 47 40.56 -25.28 -5.40
C VAL A 47 41.30 -25.31 -4.06
N ARG A 48 42.16 -26.32 -3.83
CA ARG A 48 43.00 -26.40 -2.62
C ARG A 48 43.92 -25.19 -2.45
N ARG A 49 44.32 -24.56 -3.57
CA ARG A 49 45.12 -23.33 -3.60
C ARG A 49 44.28 -22.04 -3.54
N LYS A 50 42.97 -22.14 -3.35
CA LYS A 50 42.01 -21.01 -3.30
C LYS A 50 42.02 -20.12 -4.55
N LEU A 51 42.28 -20.71 -5.72
CA LEU A 51 42.28 -19.97 -7.00
C LEU A 51 40.88 -19.59 -7.50
N TYR A 52 39.82 -20.21 -6.94
CA TYR A 52 38.43 -19.93 -7.29
C TYR A 52 37.64 -19.46 -6.06
N PRO A 53 37.84 -18.22 -5.60
CA PRO A 53 37.21 -17.74 -4.36
C PRO A 53 35.69 -17.49 -4.48
N LYS A 54 35.18 -17.36 -5.72
CA LYS A 54 33.76 -17.10 -6.01
C LYS A 54 32.97 -18.36 -6.37
N ALA A 55 33.61 -19.52 -6.44
CA ALA A 55 33.00 -20.75 -6.93
C ALA A 55 33.16 -21.89 -5.92
N ASP A 56 32.07 -22.61 -5.66
CA ASP A 56 32.10 -23.87 -4.94
C ASP A 56 32.37 -25.06 -5.90
N GLU A 57 32.43 -26.27 -5.35
CA GLU A 57 32.73 -27.46 -6.14
C GLU A 57 31.65 -27.74 -7.20
N ASP A 58 30.37 -27.49 -6.89
CA ASP A 58 29.25 -27.74 -7.80
C ASP A 58 29.21 -26.72 -8.94
N ARG A 59 29.56 -25.46 -8.68
CA ARG A 59 29.84 -24.45 -9.72
C ARG A 59 30.93 -24.95 -10.65
N LEU A 60 32.05 -25.45 -10.12
CA LEU A 60 33.17 -25.92 -10.94
C LEU A 60 32.82 -27.16 -11.78
N LYS A 61 32.06 -28.11 -11.23
CA LYS A 61 31.57 -29.30 -11.95
C LYS A 61 30.70 -28.92 -13.15
N SER A 62 29.81 -27.95 -12.97
CA SER A 62 28.86 -27.54 -14.00
C SER A 62 29.39 -26.45 -14.95
N GLN A 63 30.50 -25.79 -14.60
CA GLN A 63 31.03 -24.64 -15.32
C GLN A 63 31.29 -24.89 -16.81
N CYS A 64 31.87 -26.04 -17.17
CA CYS A 64 32.15 -26.33 -18.58
C CYS A 64 30.86 -26.40 -19.40
N PHE A 65 29.85 -27.11 -18.89
CA PHE A 65 28.55 -27.18 -19.54
C PHE A 65 27.87 -25.80 -19.61
N LYS A 66 27.81 -25.07 -18.49
CA LYS A 66 27.10 -23.79 -18.43
C LYS A 66 27.76 -22.71 -19.29
N SER A 67 29.08 -22.66 -19.37
CA SER A 67 29.79 -21.70 -20.24
C SER A 67 29.57 -21.98 -21.73
N ALA A 68 29.57 -23.25 -22.14
CA ALA A 68 29.21 -23.65 -23.50
C ALA A 68 27.74 -23.34 -23.81
N TRP A 69 26.84 -23.68 -22.88
CA TRP A 69 25.40 -23.44 -22.99
C TRP A 69 25.07 -21.96 -23.19
N ILE A 70 25.68 -21.05 -22.41
CA ILE A 70 25.47 -19.59 -22.59
C ILE A 70 25.87 -19.14 -23.99
N THR A 71 27.01 -19.62 -24.48
CA THR A 71 27.52 -19.24 -25.81
C THR A 71 26.56 -19.72 -26.90
N SER A 72 26.09 -20.96 -26.82
CA SER A 72 25.12 -21.51 -27.77
C SER A 72 23.75 -20.83 -27.67
N ILE A 73 23.22 -20.61 -26.48
CA ILE A 73 21.91 -19.95 -26.32
C ILE A 73 21.95 -18.50 -26.81
N LEU A 74 23.03 -17.75 -26.53
CA LEU A 74 23.15 -16.38 -27.02
C LEU A 74 23.24 -16.33 -28.55
N HIS A 75 24.12 -17.12 -29.15
CA HIS A 75 24.45 -16.98 -30.58
C HIS A 75 23.60 -17.84 -31.50
N ASP A 76 23.31 -19.08 -31.10
CA ASP A 76 22.60 -20.04 -31.93
C ASP A 76 21.11 -20.11 -31.55
N GLY A 77 20.74 -19.65 -30.35
CA GLY A 77 19.36 -19.55 -29.89
C GLY A 77 18.74 -18.16 -30.11
N PHE A 78 19.32 -17.12 -29.52
CA PHE A 78 18.83 -15.74 -29.60
C PHE A 78 19.47 -14.92 -30.73
N GLU A 79 20.33 -15.53 -31.54
CA GLU A 79 20.97 -14.88 -32.71
C GLU A 79 21.72 -13.57 -32.36
N VAL A 80 22.26 -13.48 -31.15
CA VAL A 80 23.10 -12.35 -30.74
C VAL A 80 24.37 -12.37 -31.60
N ASP A 81 24.76 -11.24 -32.19
CA ASP A 81 25.94 -11.20 -33.06
C ASP A 81 27.25 -11.50 -32.28
N ARG A 82 28.12 -12.36 -32.82
CA ARG A 82 29.37 -12.75 -32.14
C ARG A 82 30.40 -11.61 -32.02
N LYS A 83 30.37 -10.61 -32.91
CA LYS A 83 31.36 -9.51 -33.00
C LYS A 83 30.78 -8.15 -32.58
N ASN A 84 29.59 -7.82 -33.06
CA ASN A 84 28.91 -6.53 -32.96
C ASN A 84 27.73 -6.56 -31.99
N ASN A 85 27.77 -7.37 -30.93
CA ASN A 85 26.74 -7.33 -29.89
C ASN A 85 26.96 -6.20 -28.88
N LYS A 86 25.86 -5.85 -28.21
CA LYS A 86 25.83 -4.96 -27.06
C LYS A 86 25.33 -5.70 -25.82
N PHE A 87 25.69 -6.99 -25.69
CA PHE A 87 25.29 -7.81 -24.55
C PHE A 87 26.20 -7.55 -23.36
N GLN A 88 25.62 -7.47 -22.17
CA GLN A 88 26.34 -7.30 -20.91
C GLN A 88 25.77 -8.24 -19.87
N SER A 89 26.61 -9.04 -19.23
CA SER A 89 26.20 -9.73 -18.02
C SER A 89 26.32 -8.79 -16.82
N ALA A 90 25.36 -8.86 -15.89
CA ALA A 90 25.38 -8.04 -14.68
C ALA A 90 24.81 -8.80 -13.48
N PHE A 91 25.41 -8.60 -12.31
CA PHE A 91 24.85 -9.04 -11.03
C PHE A 91 23.96 -7.97 -10.40
N THR A 92 24.41 -6.72 -10.41
CA THR A 92 23.66 -5.58 -9.87
C THR A 92 23.56 -4.44 -10.87
N ILE A 93 22.50 -3.66 -10.76
CA ILE A 93 22.34 -2.36 -11.43
C ILE A 93 22.14 -1.32 -10.34
N ALA A 94 23.00 -0.29 -10.31
CA ALA A 94 23.01 0.72 -9.26
C ALA A 94 23.10 0.16 -7.83
N GLY A 95 23.86 -0.94 -7.64
CA GLY A 95 24.04 -1.59 -6.34
C GLY A 95 22.86 -2.44 -5.86
N GLN A 96 21.81 -2.59 -6.67
CA GLN A 96 20.67 -3.45 -6.38
C GLN A 96 20.73 -4.71 -7.25
N GLU A 97 20.49 -5.87 -6.63
CA GLU A 97 20.33 -7.12 -7.36
C GLU A 97 19.02 -7.08 -8.15
N VAL A 98 19.09 -7.38 -9.44
CA VAL A 98 17.93 -7.31 -10.33
C VAL A 98 17.30 -8.68 -10.43
N GLN A 99 16.08 -8.79 -9.89
CA GLN A 99 15.28 -10.00 -9.90
C GLN A 99 13.88 -9.69 -10.44
N TRP A 100 13.25 -10.64 -11.12
CA TRP A 100 11.88 -10.49 -11.64
C TRP A 100 10.86 -10.22 -10.51
N ALA A 101 11.16 -10.68 -9.29
CA ALA A 101 10.33 -10.46 -8.10
C ALA A 101 10.14 -8.96 -7.78
N LEU A 102 11.18 -8.14 -7.99
CA LEU A 102 11.08 -6.70 -7.80
C LEU A 102 10.09 -6.08 -8.80
N GLY A 103 10.13 -6.53 -10.06
CA GLY A 103 9.18 -6.12 -11.08
C GLY A 103 7.74 -6.53 -10.75
N ALA A 104 7.55 -7.76 -10.26
CA ALA A 104 6.24 -8.25 -9.82
C ALA A 104 5.71 -7.42 -8.63
N MET A 105 6.54 -7.14 -7.63
CA MET A 105 6.18 -6.29 -6.49
C MET A 105 5.74 -4.89 -6.96
N ILE A 106 6.55 -4.22 -7.80
CA ILE A 106 6.22 -2.89 -8.35
C ILE A 106 4.89 -2.95 -9.13
N TYR A 107 4.69 -4.00 -9.94
CA TYR A 107 3.45 -4.18 -10.70
C TYR A 107 2.23 -4.30 -9.78
N HIS A 108 2.31 -5.10 -8.72
CA HIS A 108 1.23 -5.27 -7.74
C HIS A 108 1.04 -4.02 -6.85
N MET A 109 2.09 -3.23 -6.64
CA MET A 109 2.05 -1.98 -5.86
C MET A 109 1.75 -0.74 -6.72
N ARG A 110 1.46 -0.88 -8.02
CA ARG A 110 1.33 0.25 -8.96
C ARG A 110 0.29 1.31 -8.57
N TYR A 111 -0.73 0.92 -7.81
CA TYR A 111 -1.80 1.83 -7.35
C TYR A 111 -1.53 2.47 -5.99
N PHE A 112 -0.48 2.05 -5.28
CA PHE A 112 -0.14 2.60 -3.97
C PHE A 112 0.13 4.12 -4.02
N PRO A 113 0.89 4.67 -4.99
CA PRO A 113 1.10 6.13 -5.10
C PRO A 113 -0.18 6.90 -5.46
N LEU A 114 -1.15 6.24 -6.11
CA LEU A 114 -2.42 6.87 -6.51
C LEU A 114 -3.38 7.07 -5.33
N ARG A 115 -3.27 6.27 -4.27
CA ARG A 115 -4.10 6.42 -3.06
C ARG A 115 -3.85 7.75 -2.33
N ASN A 116 -2.60 8.22 -2.30
CA ASN A 116 -2.25 9.49 -1.67
C ASN A 116 -2.50 10.70 -2.58
N SER A 117 -2.56 10.53 -3.90
CA SER A 117 -2.97 11.62 -4.82
C SER A 117 -4.49 11.75 -4.91
N ALA A 118 -5.25 10.66 -4.77
CA ALA A 118 -6.71 10.72 -4.67
C ALA A 118 -7.17 11.47 -3.41
N THR A 119 -6.53 11.30 -2.25
CA THR A 119 -6.82 12.15 -1.09
C THR A 119 -6.47 13.62 -1.34
N ASN A 120 -5.37 13.94 -2.03
CA ASN A 120 -5.06 15.33 -2.40
C ASN A 120 -6.01 15.93 -3.46
N PHE A 121 -6.60 15.11 -4.35
CA PHE A 121 -7.61 15.57 -5.32
C PHE A 121 -9.05 15.57 -4.78
N VAL A 122 -9.36 14.74 -3.78
CA VAL A 122 -10.69 14.65 -3.15
C VAL A 122 -10.84 15.62 -1.96
N VAL A 123 -9.75 16.15 -1.39
CA VAL A 123 -9.79 17.15 -0.31
C VAL A 123 -10.26 18.54 -0.77
N ASN A 124 -10.44 18.80 -2.07
CA ASN A 124 -10.91 20.10 -2.56
C ASN A 124 -12.29 20.11 -3.27
N ARG A 125 -13.17 19.15 -2.96
CA ARG A 125 -14.61 19.33 -3.15
C ARG A 125 -15.33 19.34 -1.81
N ARG A 126 -15.14 20.42 -1.06
CA ARG A 126 -16.25 20.89 -0.21
C ARG A 126 -17.25 21.58 -1.15
N PRO A 127 -18.50 21.13 -1.28
CA PRO A 127 -19.54 22.06 -1.71
C PRO A 127 -19.54 23.18 -0.66
N HIS A 128 -19.36 24.41 -1.09
CA HIS A 128 -19.49 25.59 -0.24
C HIS A 128 -20.98 25.80 0.09
N GLU A 129 -21.58 24.92 0.87
CA GLU A 129 -23.00 25.02 1.26
C GLU A 129 -23.17 24.44 2.67
N SER A 130 -22.74 25.22 3.65
CA SER A 130 -23.34 25.22 4.99
C SER A 130 -23.12 26.61 5.56
N SER A 131 -23.93 27.56 5.10
CA SER A 131 -24.15 28.81 5.80
C SER A 131 -24.61 28.45 7.22
N LEU A 132 -23.68 28.48 8.18
CA LEU A 132 -24.06 28.57 9.58
C LEU A 132 -25.03 29.76 9.67
N PRO A 133 -26.21 29.62 10.29
CA PRO A 133 -27.13 30.72 10.44
C PRO A 133 -26.38 31.86 11.14
N SER A 134 -26.28 33.01 10.49
CA SER A 134 -25.54 34.16 11.03
C SER A 134 -26.10 34.49 12.40
N SER A 135 -25.26 34.94 13.34
CA SER A 135 -25.65 35.21 14.73
C SER A 135 -26.92 36.05 14.87
N PHE A 136 -27.21 36.93 13.88
CA PHE A 136 -28.45 37.69 13.78
C PHE A 136 -29.71 36.84 13.67
N THR A 137 -29.70 35.76 12.89
CA THR A 137 -30.86 34.87 12.74
C THR A 137 -31.20 34.15 14.05
N LEU A 138 -30.20 33.79 14.86
CA LEU A 138 -30.39 33.21 16.19
C LEU A 138 -30.96 34.22 17.19
N TRP A 139 -30.49 35.48 17.16
CA TRP A 139 -31.03 36.55 17.98
C TRP A 139 -32.50 36.86 17.65
N LEU A 140 -32.88 36.86 16.37
CA LEU A 140 -34.26 37.06 15.94
C LEU A 140 -35.19 35.96 16.48
N LEU A 141 -34.76 34.69 16.45
CA LEU A 141 -35.54 33.57 16.96
C LEU A 141 -35.70 33.64 18.50
N MET A 142 -34.65 34.02 19.21
CA MET A 142 -34.71 34.21 20.68
C MET A 142 -35.67 35.32 21.07
N LEU A 143 -35.66 36.46 20.36
CA LEU A 143 -36.59 37.56 20.61
C LEU A 143 -38.04 37.17 20.31
N ALA A 144 -38.29 36.42 19.23
CA ALA A 144 -39.63 35.92 18.90
C ALA A 144 -40.18 35.00 19.99
N MET A 145 -39.36 34.08 20.53
CA MET A 145 -39.76 33.21 21.64
C MET A 145 -40.09 34.00 22.91
N LEU A 146 -39.27 35.00 23.25
CA LEU A 146 -39.53 35.86 24.42
C LEU A 146 -40.83 36.66 24.26
N ALA A 147 -41.11 37.17 23.06
CA ALA A 147 -42.36 37.88 22.78
C ALA A 147 -43.59 36.97 22.92
N LEU A 148 -43.52 35.72 22.45
CA LEU A 148 -44.60 34.74 22.61
C LEU A 148 -44.83 34.40 24.08
N VAL A 149 -43.78 34.21 24.86
CA VAL A 149 -43.89 33.95 26.30
C VAL A 149 -44.47 35.16 27.04
N ALA A 150 -44.05 36.38 26.70
CA ALA A 150 -44.60 37.60 27.29
C ALA A 150 -46.08 37.79 26.95
N MET A 151 -46.47 37.50 25.70
CA MET A 151 -47.88 37.51 25.27
C MET A 151 -48.69 36.45 26.01
N PHE A 152 -48.16 35.24 26.15
CA PHE A 152 -48.82 34.18 26.92
C PHE A 152 -48.98 34.59 28.39
N ALA A 153 -47.92 35.10 29.03
CA ALA A 153 -47.97 35.58 30.40
C ALA A 153 -48.94 36.76 30.58
N PHE A 154 -49.02 37.66 29.61
CA PHE A 154 -50.00 38.75 29.62
C PHE A 154 -51.43 38.23 29.51
N VAL A 155 -51.68 37.24 28.65
CA VAL A 155 -52.99 36.59 28.53
C VAL A 155 -53.35 35.87 29.83
N THR A 156 -52.44 35.10 30.44
CA THR A 156 -52.70 34.41 31.72
C THR A 156 -52.90 35.39 32.87
N LEU A 157 -52.14 36.49 32.93
CA LEU A 157 -52.33 37.54 33.95
C LEU A 157 -53.64 38.31 33.73
N ARG A 158 -54.06 38.50 32.49
CA ARG A 158 -55.36 39.11 32.17
C ARG A 158 -56.50 38.17 32.56
N GLU A 159 -56.39 36.88 32.25
CA GLU A 159 -57.34 35.87 32.69
C GLU A 159 -57.41 35.81 34.23
N ASP A 160 -56.27 35.81 34.92
CA ASP A 160 -56.19 35.83 36.39
C ASP A 160 -56.75 37.11 37.02
N PHE A 161 -56.55 38.28 36.41
CA PHE A 161 -57.18 39.52 36.89
C PHE A 161 -58.70 39.49 36.68
N THR A 162 -59.18 38.96 35.54
CA THR A 162 -60.62 38.80 35.30
C THR A 162 -61.26 37.71 36.17
N SER A 163 -60.52 36.66 36.54
CA SER A 163 -60.99 35.60 37.44
C SER A 163 -60.93 36.03 38.93
N SER A 164 -59.99 36.91 39.29
CA SER A 164 -59.88 37.55 40.61
C SER A 164 -61.11 38.40 40.97
N LEU A 165 -61.72 39.09 39.99
CA LEU A 165 -62.99 39.81 40.16
C LEU A 165 -64.21 38.87 40.34
N ARG A 166 -64.04 37.55 40.19
CA ARG A 166 -65.11 36.55 40.35
C ARG A 166 -64.70 35.46 41.34
N ARG A 167 -64.16 35.82 42.51
CA ARG A 167 -63.84 34.85 43.56
C ARG A 167 -65.06 34.51 44.43
N ASN A 168 -65.66 33.34 44.18
CA ASN A 168 -66.38 32.59 45.21
C ASN A 168 -66.00 31.08 45.16
N ARG A 169 -65.20 30.69 46.17
CA ARG A 169 -65.15 29.47 47.01
C ARG A 169 -65.30 28.04 46.42
N SER A 170 -64.41 27.17 46.91
CA SER A 170 -64.32 25.69 46.83
C SER A 170 -63.65 25.19 45.54
N VAL A 171 -62.65 24.30 45.55
CA VAL A 171 -62.66 22.95 46.13
C VAL A 171 -61.22 22.46 46.35
N TRP A 172 -60.89 22.24 47.62
CA TRP A 172 -59.67 21.61 48.15
C TRP A 172 -59.88 20.09 48.24
N SER A 173 -60.06 19.37 47.12
CA SER A 173 -60.56 17.97 47.21
C SER A 173 -59.83 16.88 46.44
N TYR A 174 -58.62 17.10 45.91
CA TYR A 174 -57.81 15.97 45.45
C TYR A 174 -56.31 16.29 45.41
N MET A 175 -55.78 16.79 46.53
CA MET A 175 -54.42 16.40 46.91
C MET A 175 -54.52 15.09 47.69
N MET A 176 -53.57 14.19 47.43
CA MET A 176 -53.46 12.79 47.86
C MET A 176 -54.07 11.79 46.89
N LEU A 177 -53.25 11.34 45.93
CA LEU A 177 -52.82 9.93 45.90
C LEU A 177 -51.69 9.71 44.89
N ASN A 178 -50.57 9.28 45.45
CA ASN A 178 -49.59 8.35 44.92
C ASN A 178 -48.44 8.86 44.02
N ASN A 179 -47.24 8.43 44.44
CA ASN A 179 -45.92 8.71 43.89
C ASN A 179 -45.71 8.07 42.50
N ASN A 180 -44.95 8.81 41.68
CA ASN A 180 -44.07 8.39 40.57
C ASN A 180 -43.51 6.95 40.64
N PRO A 181 -42.89 6.45 39.55
CA PRO A 181 -43.16 6.62 38.12
C PRO A 181 -43.07 5.27 37.37
N SER A 182 -43.14 5.32 36.04
CA SER A 182 -42.54 4.37 35.08
C SER A 182 -43.06 2.93 35.07
N ASP A 183 -43.80 2.55 34.01
CA ASP A 183 -43.19 1.66 33.02
C ASP A 183 -44.01 1.52 31.74
N SER A 184 -43.28 1.09 30.70
CA SER A 184 -43.74 0.39 29.48
C SER A 184 -44.43 1.26 28.43
N THR A 185 -44.16 1.19 27.13
CA THR A 185 -43.42 0.24 26.25
C THR A 185 -43.51 0.87 24.85
N SER A 186 -42.50 0.91 23.98
CA SER A 186 -41.97 -0.22 23.18
C SER A 186 -40.86 0.36 22.27
N MET A 187 -39.58 -0.01 22.41
CA MET A 187 -38.84 -1.10 21.72
C MET A 187 -39.23 -1.28 20.23
N SER A 188 -38.32 -1.25 19.25
CA SER A 188 -36.97 -1.83 19.25
C SER A 188 -36.09 -1.35 18.08
N SER A 189 -34.81 -1.08 18.36
CA SER A 189 -33.68 -1.28 17.44
C SER A 189 -32.53 -1.87 18.26
N PHE A 190 -31.96 -3.01 17.83
CA PHE A 190 -30.53 -3.14 17.50
C PHE A 190 -30.13 -4.62 17.32
N ARG A 191 -29.27 -4.82 16.30
CA ARG A 191 -28.36 -5.96 16.12
C ARG A 191 -27.57 -6.18 17.42
N THR A 192 -27.16 -7.37 17.84
CA THR A 192 -26.09 -8.27 17.33
C THR A 192 -26.00 -9.40 18.39
N VAL A 193 -25.58 -10.63 18.09
CA VAL A 193 -24.24 -11.16 18.38
C VAL A 193 -24.18 -12.64 17.95
N SER A 194 -22.95 -13.00 17.58
CA SER A 194 -22.34 -14.21 17.05
C SER A 194 -22.39 -15.54 17.85
N TYR A 195 -22.10 -16.60 17.08
CA TYR A 195 -21.45 -17.91 17.34
C TYR A 195 -22.12 -18.98 18.21
N ALA A 196 -22.52 -20.08 17.57
CA ALA A 196 -21.91 -21.41 17.68
C ALA A 196 -22.17 -22.20 16.38
#